data_AF-A0A7J9IHY7-F1
#
_entry.id   AF-A0A7J9IHY7-F1
#
_cell.length_a   1.000
_cell.length_b   1.000
_cell.length_c   1.000
_cell.angle_alpha   90.00
_cell.angle_beta   90.00
_cell.angle_gamma   90.00
#
_symmetry.space_group_name_H-M   'P 1'
#
loop_
_entity.id
_entity.type
_entity.pdbx_description
1 polymer ?
#
loop_
_entity_poly.entity_id
_entity_poly.type
_entity_poly.pdbx_seq_one_letter_code
_entity_poly.pdbx_strand_id
1 'polypeptide(L)'
;MQQLYQKALAIKSAIPHPRIMGIIRECGGKMHMAERQWAEAATDFFEAFKNYDEAGNQRRIQCLKYLVLANMLMESEVNPFDGQEAKPYKNDPEILAMTNLIAAYQRNEIIEFEKILKSNRRTIMDDPFIRNYIEDLLKNVRTQVLLKLIKPYTRIRIPFISKELNVPEKDVEQLLVSLILDNRIEGHIDQVNRLLERGDRSKGMKKYTAIDKWNTQLRSLYQAVSNRVS
;
A
#
# COMPACT_ATOMS: atom_id res chain seq x y z
N MET A 1 -16.66 10.16 14.66
CA MET A 1 -16.03 11.13 13.73
C MET A 1 -16.74 11.16 12.38
N GLN A 2 -17.01 9.99 11.79
CA GLN A 2 -17.71 9.82 10.50
C GLN A 2 -19.05 10.58 10.38
N GLN A 3 -19.93 10.47 11.37
CA GLN A 3 -21.21 11.18 11.35
C GLN A 3 -21.08 12.71 11.39
N LEU A 4 -20.05 13.25 12.06
CA LEU A 4 -19.80 14.70 12.10
C LEU A 4 -19.24 15.19 10.76
N TYR A 5 -18.36 14.41 10.14
CA TYR A 5 -17.81 14.72 8.81
C TYR A 5 -18.91 14.70 7.74
N GLN A 6 -19.76 13.67 7.72
CA GLN A 6 -20.89 13.60 6.78
C GLN A 6 -21.89 14.74 6.97
N LYS A 7 -22.18 15.12 8.23
CA LYS A 7 -23.00 16.30 8.52
C LYS A 7 -22.34 17.60 8.07
N ALA A 8 -21.03 17.76 8.25
CA ALA A 8 -20.28 18.92 7.76
C ALA A 8 -20.26 18.99 6.22
N LEU A 9 -20.15 17.85 5.54
CA LEU A 9 -20.27 17.75 4.08
C LEU A 9 -21.67 18.12 3.58
N ALA A 10 -22.74 17.76 4.30
CA ALA A 10 -24.10 18.16 3.93
C ALA A 10 -24.33 19.67 4.03
N ILE A 11 -23.59 20.37 4.90
CA ILE A 11 -23.65 21.83 5.09
C ILE A 11 -22.76 22.57 4.06
N LYS A 12 -21.95 21.86 3.24
CA LYS A 12 -21.04 22.46 2.24
C LYS A 12 -21.71 23.44 1.28
N SER A 13 -22.99 23.23 0.96
CA SER A 13 -23.73 24.13 0.08
C SER A 13 -23.84 25.56 0.63
N ALA A 14 -23.56 25.78 1.92
CA ALA A 14 -23.71 27.06 2.60
C ALA A 14 -22.41 27.67 3.17
N ILE A 15 -21.25 26.99 3.12
CA ILE A 15 -19.98 27.49 3.71
C ILE A 15 -18.96 27.76 2.60
N PRO A 16 -18.76 29.03 2.18
CA PRO A 16 -17.85 29.37 1.09
C PRO A 16 -16.39 29.60 1.53
N HIS A 17 -16.07 29.64 2.83
CA HIS A 17 -14.75 30.10 3.26
C HIS A 17 -13.66 29.01 3.14
N PRO A 18 -12.60 29.19 2.32
CA PRO A 18 -11.58 28.17 2.05
C PRO A 18 -10.90 27.63 3.32
N ARG A 19 -10.61 28.50 4.30
CA ARG A 19 -10.07 28.09 5.61
C ARG A 19 -10.93 27.06 6.36
N ILE A 20 -12.25 27.20 6.37
CA ILE A 20 -13.14 26.25 7.07
C ILE A 20 -13.21 24.95 6.27
N MET A 21 -13.27 25.06 4.94
CA MET A 21 -13.26 23.91 4.05
C MET A 21 -12.00 23.05 4.22
N GLY A 22 -10.83 23.69 4.32
CA GLY A 22 -9.56 23.03 4.57
C GLY A 22 -9.56 22.20 5.87
N ILE A 23 -10.13 22.75 6.95
CA ILE A 23 -10.23 22.03 8.23
C ILE A 23 -11.15 20.80 8.11
N ILE A 24 -12.31 20.96 7.48
CA ILE A 24 -13.27 19.86 7.29
C ILE A 24 -12.63 18.74 6.47
N ARG A 25 -11.99 19.08 5.35
CA ARG A 25 -11.30 18.12 4.48
C ARG A 25 -10.10 17.46 5.15
N GLU A 26 -9.30 18.19 5.92
CA GLU A 26 -8.20 17.62 6.70
C GLU A 26 -8.70 16.56 7.71
N CYS A 27 -9.80 16.85 8.40
CA CYS A 27 -10.45 15.88 9.29
C CYS A 27 -11.00 14.67 8.53
N GLY A 28 -11.59 14.88 7.35
CA GLY A 28 -12.03 13.82 6.45
C GLY A 28 -10.89 12.88 6.04
N GLY A 29 -9.77 13.45 5.60
CA GLY A 29 -8.57 12.68 5.23
C GLY A 29 -8.02 11.86 6.39
N LYS A 30 -7.94 12.43 7.60
CA LYS A 30 -7.50 11.70 8.80
C LYS A 30 -8.44 10.55 9.18
N MET A 31 -9.75 10.74 8.98
CA MET A 31 -10.75 9.69 9.20
C MET A 31 -10.60 8.56 8.17
N HIS A 32 -10.51 8.87 6.88
CA HIS A 32 -10.31 7.86 5.83
C HIS A 32 -9.00 7.08 6.03
N MET A 33 -7.92 7.74 6.50
CA MET A 33 -6.69 7.06 6.88
C MET A 33 -6.89 6.05 8.02
N ALA A 34 -7.69 6.40 9.04
CA ALA A 34 -8.01 5.48 10.13
C ALA A 34 -8.85 4.27 9.64
N GLU A 35 -9.67 4.46 8.61
CA GLU A 35 -10.45 3.41 7.94
C GLU A 35 -9.65 2.65 6.85
N ARG A 36 -8.35 2.97 6.68
CA ARG A 36 -7.46 2.40 5.63
C ARG A 36 -7.98 2.65 4.20
N GLN A 37 -8.79 3.68 4.00
CA GLN A 37 -9.29 4.16 2.72
C GLN A 37 -8.31 5.18 2.13
N TRP A 38 -7.21 4.68 1.58
CA TRP A 38 -6.06 5.52 1.20
C TRP A 38 -6.35 6.48 0.03
N ALA A 39 -7.18 6.06 -0.93
CA ALA A 39 -7.50 6.86 -2.12
C ALA A 39 -8.41 8.05 -1.77
N GLU A 40 -9.43 7.80 -0.95
CA GLU A 40 -10.34 8.82 -0.42
C GLU A 40 -9.60 9.79 0.50
N ALA A 41 -8.68 9.27 1.33
CA ALA A 41 -7.81 10.08 2.17
C ALA A 41 -6.93 11.03 1.34
N ALA A 42 -6.28 10.52 0.29
CA ALA A 42 -5.44 11.35 -0.57
C ALA A 42 -6.25 12.44 -1.28
N THR A 43 -7.45 12.11 -1.75
CA THR A 43 -8.37 13.10 -2.35
C THR A 43 -8.72 14.21 -1.37
N ASP A 44 -9.10 13.84 -0.14
CA ASP A 44 -9.44 14.80 0.90
C ASP A 44 -8.24 15.65 1.34
N PHE A 45 -7.03 15.07 1.44
CA PHE A 45 -5.83 15.83 1.77
C PHE A 45 -5.39 16.78 0.65
N PHE A 46 -5.57 16.39 -0.61
CA PHE A 46 -5.28 17.26 -1.75
C PHE A 46 -6.23 18.45 -1.79
N GLU A 47 -7.53 18.21 -1.59
CA GLU A 47 -8.49 19.31 -1.48
C GLU A 47 -8.23 20.20 -0.26
N ALA A 48 -7.87 19.61 0.89
CA ALA A 48 -7.51 20.39 2.08
C ALA A 48 -6.29 21.28 1.81
N PHE A 49 -5.28 20.75 1.12
CA PHE A 49 -4.09 21.49 0.70
C PHE A 49 -4.45 22.69 -0.17
N LYS A 50 -5.26 22.51 -1.23
CA LYS A 50 -5.67 23.61 -2.11
C LYS A 50 -6.40 24.72 -1.34
N ASN A 51 -7.35 24.33 -0.49
CA ASN A 51 -8.10 25.27 0.35
C ASN A 51 -7.20 26.05 1.34
N TYR A 52 -6.19 25.39 1.91
CA TYR A 52 -5.23 26.06 2.79
C TYR A 52 -4.26 26.95 2.03
N ASP A 53 -3.87 26.57 0.82
CA ASP A 53 -3.00 27.37 -0.03
C ASP A 53 -3.68 28.67 -0.48
N GLU A 54 -4.92 28.58 -0.96
CA GLU A 54 -5.76 29.73 -1.30
C GLU A 54 -5.99 30.68 -0.10
N ALA A 55 -6.09 30.11 1.11
CA ALA A 55 -6.25 30.87 2.34
C ALA A 55 -4.93 31.39 2.94
N GLY A 56 -3.77 31.09 2.34
CA GLY A 56 -2.45 31.47 2.88
C GLY A 56 -2.10 30.83 4.23
N ASN A 57 -2.69 29.69 4.56
CA ASN A 57 -2.52 29.03 5.86
C ASN A 57 -1.30 28.10 5.86
N GLN A 58 -0.45 28.21 6.88
CA GLN A 58 0.76 27.38 7.06
C GLN A 58 0.46 25.88 7.14
N ARG A 59 -0.78 25.49 7.53
CA ARG A 59 -1.23 24.08 7.53
C ARG A 59 -1.14 23.39 6.16
N ARG A 60 -1.03 24.13 5.05
CA ARG A 60 -0.80 23.54 3.72
C ARG A 60 0.40 22.59 3.68
N ILE A 61 1.48 22.92 4.40
CA ILE A 61 2.70 22.10 4.48
C ILE A 61 2.41 20.78 5.19
N GLN A 62 1.66 20.82 6.28
CA GLN A 62 1.22 19.63 7.00
C GLN A 62 0.31 18.74 6.13
N CYS A 63 -0.65 19.33 5.42
CA CYS A 63 -1.51 18.59 4.49
C CYS A 63 -0.73 17.95 3.32
N LEU A 64 0.30 18.62 2.79
CA LEU A 64 1.19 18.02 1.80
C LEU A 64 1.91 16.78 2.36
N LYS A 65 2.42 16.84 3.60
CA LYS A 65 3.02 15.65 4.23
C LYS A 65 2.04 14.48 4.32
N TYR A 66 0.78 14.76 4.66
CA TYR A 66 -0.27 13.73 4.76
C TYR A 66 -0.71 13.20 3.40
N LEU A 67 -0.80 14.06 2.38
CA LEU A 67 -1.06 13.67 1.01
C LEU A 67 0.02 12.72 0.48
N VAL A 68 1.29 13.09 0.69
CA VAL A 68 2.43 12.25 0.30
C VAL A 68 2.35 10.87 0.97
N LEU A 69 2.08 10.85 2.29
CA LEU A 69 1.91 9.61 3.04
C LEU A 69 0.79 8.75 2.48
N ALA A 70 -0.40 9.33 2.24
CA ALA A 70 -1.55 8.63 1.67
C ALA A 70 -1.25 8.09 0.26
N ASN A 71 -0.55 8.87 -0.58
CA ASN A 71 -0.16 8.44 -1.92
C ASN A 71 0.77 7.22 -1.91
N MET A 72 1.75 7.18 -1.00
CA MET A 72 2.61 6.02 -0.88
C MET A 72 1.87 4.80 -0.29
N LEU A 73 0.94 5.00 0.65
CA LEU A 73 0.15 3.92 1.23
C LEU A 73 -0.84 3.30 0.25
N MET A 74 -1.40 4.09 -0.68
CA MET A 74 -2.24 3.55 -1.77
C MET A 74 -1.44 2.88 -2.90
N GLU A 75 -0.11 2.78 -2.75
CA GLU A 75 0.81 2.25 -3.76
C GLU A 75 0.75 3.02 -5.10
N SER A 76 0.45 4.32 -5.08
CA SER A 76 0.38 5.13 -6.30
C SER A 76 1.77 5.43 -6.85
N GLU A 77 1.93 5.32 -8.17
CA GLU A 77 3.15 5.73 -8.87
C GLU A 77 3.20 7.25 -9.09
N VAL A 78 2.09 7.96 -8.91
CA VAL A 78 1.97 9.39 -9.19
C VAL A 78 2.65 10.21 -8.09
N ASN A 79 3.63 11.02 -8.47
CA ASN A 79 4.26 11.95 -7.55
C ASN A 79 3.37 13.19 -7.35
N PRO A 80 2.88 13.47 -6.13
CA PRO A 80 2.04 14.64 -5.89
C PRO A 80 2.76 15.97 -6.19
N PHE A 81 4.10 16.01 -6.16
CA PHE A 81 4.89 17.21 -6.48
C PHE A 81 5.03 17.50 -7.97
N ASP A 82 4.59 16.60 -8.85
CA ASP A 82 4.53 16.88 -10.29
C ASP A 82 3.29 17.73 -10.66
N GLY A 83 2.30 17.80 -9.77
CA GLY A 83 1.12 18.66 -9.91
C GLY A 83 1.46 20.15 -9.82
N GLN A 84 0.74 20.98 -10.57
CA GLN A 84 1.00 22.42 -10.68
C GLN A 84 0.97 23.13 -9.32
N GLU A 85 0.07 22.70 -8.43
CA GLU A 85 -0.13 23.30 -7.11
C GLU A 85 0.98 22.94 -6.11
N ALA A 86 1.51 21.71 -6.16
CA ALA A 86 2.51 21.23 -5.20
C ALA A 86 3.96 21.42 -5.69
N LYS A 87 4.17 21.59 -7.01
CA LYS A 87 5.50 21.79 -7.62
C LYS A 87 6.34 22.91 -6.99
N PRO A 88 5.78 24.09 -6.62
CA PRO A 88 6.56 25.15 -5.97
C PRO A 88 7.15 24.73 -4.61
N TYR A 89 6.52 23.79 -3.93
CA TYR A 89 6.87 23.36 -2.57
C TYR A 89 7.98 22.30 -2.53
N LYS A 90 8.42 21.79 -3.68
CA LYS A 90 9.42 20.71 -3.77
C LYS A 90 10.75 21.03 -3.07
N ASN A 91 11.14 22.30 -3.08
CA ASN A 91 12.41 22.78 -2.51
C ASN A 91 12.24 23.38 -1.11
N ASP A 92 11.04 23.35 -0.54
CA ASP A 92 10.80 23.84 0.83
C ASP A 92 11.54 22.93 1.84
N PRO A 93 12.34 23.48 2.78
CA PRO A 93 13.09 22.69 3.76
C PRO A 93 12.22 21.73 4.60
N GLU A 94 10.96 22.09 4.87
CA GLU A 94 10.04 21.23 5.63
C GLU A 94 9.45 20.09 4.79
N ILE A 95 9.46 20.21 3.46
CA ILE A 95 8.92 19.26 2.50
C ILE A 95 9.99 18.41 1.83
N LEU A 96 11.22 18.91 1.73
CA LEU A 96 12.34 18.26 1.04
C LEU A 96 12.55 16.81 1.51
N ALA A 97 12.38 16.56 2.82
CA ALA A 97 12.43 15.23 3.39
C ALA A 97 11.37 14.28 2.79
N MET A 98 10.13 14.76 2.59
CA MET A 98 9.04 14.00 1.97
C MET A 98 9.26 13.81 0.47
N THR A 99 9.81 14.80 -0.23
CA THR A 99 10.17 14.70 -1.65
C THR A 99 11.22 13.61 -1.86
N ASN A 100 12.26 13.60 -1.03
CA ASN A 100 13.30 12.57 -1.07
C ASN A 100 12.72 11.18 -0.73
N LEU A 101 11.78 11.13 0.23
CA LEU A 101 11.12 9.90 0.65
C LEU A 101 10.30 9.27 -0.50
N ILE A 102 9.48 10.06 -1.21
CA ILE A 102 8.77 9.59 -2.42
C ILE A 102 9.76 9.12 -3.49
N ALA A 103 10.83 9.87 -3.72
CA ALA A 103 11.80 9.52 -4.75
C ALA A 103 12.48 8.17 -4.44
N ALA A 104 12.84 7.92 -3.18
CA ALA A 104 13.36 6.63 -2.74
C ALA A 104 12.32 5.50 -2.85
N TYR A 105 11.05 5.80 -2.52
CA TYR A 105 9.93 4.87 -2.68
C TYR A 105 9.76 4.44 -4.15
N GLN A 106 9.68 5.39 -5.09
CA GLN A 106 9.53 5.11 -6.52
C GLN A 106 10.72 4.32 -7.09
N ARG A 107 11.94 4.58 -6.61
CA ARG A 107 13.14 3.82 -7.02
C ARG A 107 13.26 2.45 -6.35
N ASN A 108 12.39 2.11 -5.39
CA ASN A 108 12.44 0.88 -4.60
C ASN A 108 13.75 0.74 -3.80
N GLU A 109 14.29 1.86 -3.29
CA GLU A 109 15.55 1.89 -2.54
C GLU A 109 15.29 1.88 -1.03
N ILE A 110 15.15 0.69 -0.44
CA ILE A 110 14.80 0.54 0.98
C ILE A 110 15.83 1.15 1.94
N ILE A 111 17.12 1.01 1.62
CA ILE A 111 18.22 1.52 2.47
C ILE A 111 18.18 3.04 2.51
N GLU A 112 18.00 3.69 1.35
CA GLU A 112 17.89 5.14 1.28
C GLU A 112 16.61 5.64 1.95
N PHE A 113 15.50 4.91 1.77
CA PHE A 113 14.23 5.20 2.44
C PHE A 113 14.38 5.20 3.98
N GLU A 114 15.00 4.15 4.55
CA GLU A 114 15.26 4.07 6.00
C GLU A 114 16.24 5.16 6.48
N LYS A 115 17.25 5.49 5.67
CA LYS A 115 18.21 6.56 5.96
C LYS A 115 17.55 7.93 6.01
N ILE A 116 16.62 8.23 5.09
CA ILE A 116 15.87 9.48 5.05
C ILE A 116 15.00 9.61 6.30
N LEU A 117 14.30 8.54 6.71
CA LEU A 117 13.49 8.53 7.94
C LEU A 117 14.34 8.76 9.20
N LYS A 118 15.52 8.13 9.28
CA LYS A 118 16.45 8.31 10.42
C LYS A 118 17.02 9.72 10.47
N SER A 119 17.44 10.27 9.33
CA SER A 119 18.08 11.59 9.24
C SER A 119 17.08 12.74 9.47
N ASN A 120 15.82 12.57 9.05
CA ASN A 120 14.78 13.59 9.13
C ASN A 120 13.75 13.30 10.23
N ARG A 121 14.21 12.70 11.35
CA ARG A 121 13.34 12.29 12.46
C ARG A 121 12.47 13.44 12.98
N ARG A 122 13.03 14.65 13.11
CA ARG A 122 12.30 15.83 13.60
C ARG A 122 11.17 16.28 12.68
N THR A 123 11.34 16.14 11.36
CA THR A 123 10.37 16.64 10.37
C THR A 123 9.25 15.64 10.11
N ILE A 124 9.56 14.34 10.23
CA ILE A 124 8.66 13.23 9.86
C ILE A 124 8.14 12.50 11.11
N MET A 125 9.04 12.02 11.97
CA MET A 125 8.70 11.11 13.07
C MET A 125 8.11 11.85 14.28
N ASP A 126 8.39 13.14 14.45
CA ASP A 126 7.80 13.93 15.55
C ASP A 126 6.30 14.19 15.34
N ASP A 127 5.78 14.06 14.11
CA ASP A 127 4.35 14.07 13.85
C ASP A 127 3.71 12.74 14.31
N PRO A 128 2.83 12.76 15.34
CA PRO A 128 2.22 11.55 15.87
C PRO A 128 1.30 10.84 14.87
N PHE A 129 0.68 11.59 13.96
CA PHE A 129 -0.20 11.03 12.95
C PHE A 129 0.61 10.25 11.91
N ILE A 130 1.71 10.83 11.40
CA ILE A 130 2.57 10.15 10.42
C ILE A 130 3.16 8.87 11.03
N ARG A 131 3.67 8.97 12.26
CA ARG A 131 4.33 7.85 12.96
C ARG A 131 3.49 6.57 12.99
N ASN A 132 2.17 6.69 13.14
CA ASN A 132 1.25 5.55 13.19
C ASN A 132 1.20 4.73 11.89
N TYR A 133 1.59 5.31 10.76
CA TYR A 133 1.54 4.64 9.45
C TYR A 133 2.92 4.33 8.85
N ILE A 134 4.01 4.70 9.51
CA ILE A 134 5.37 4.45 9.00
C ILE A 134 5.67 2.95 8.92
N GLU A 135 5.16 2.14 9.87
CA GLU A 135 5.34 0.69 9.83
C GLU A 135 4.62 0.05 8.65
N ASP A 136 3.37 0.46 8.39
CA ASP A 136 2.60 0.02 7.22
C ASP A 136 3.32 0.41 5.91
N LEU A 137 3.85 1.63 5.86
CA LEU A 137 4.61 2.12 4.71
C LEU A 137 5.89 1.31 4.47
N LEU A 138 6.67 1.02 5.52
CA LEU A 138 7.87 0.16 5.42
C LEU A 138 7.50 -1.24 4.94
N LYS A 139 6.37 -1.80 5.41
CA LYS A 139 5.86 -3.09 4.94
C LYS A 139 5.52 -3.06 3.45
N ASN A 140 4.88 -1.99 2.97
CA ASN A 140 4.57 -1.81 1.54
C ASN A 140 5.86 -1.73 0.70
N VAL A 141 6.84 -0.89 1.10
CA VAL A 141 8.13 -0.78 0.39
C VAL A 141 8.83 -2.13 0.31
N ARG A 142 8.94 -2.84 1.45
CA ARG A 142 9.56 -4.17 1.52
C ARG A 142 8.87 -5.16 0.60
N THR A 143 7.54 -5.11 0.54
CA THR A 143 6.74 -5.96 -0.33
C THR A 143 7.03 -5.69 -1.80
N GLN A 144 7.06 -4.43 -2.22
CA GLN A 144 7.35 -4.08 -3.61
C GLN A 144 8.78 -4.47 -4.03
N VAL A 145 9.77 -4.17 -3.18
CA VAL A 145 11.17 -4.58 -3.41
C VAL A 145 11.28 -6.10 -3.51
N LEU A 146 10.63 -6.84 -2.60
CA LEU A 146 10.62 -8.30 -2.60
C LEU A 146 10.04 -8.87 -3.89
N LEU A 147 8.87 -8.39 -4.33
CA LEU A 147 8.23 -8.86 -5.56
C LEU A 147 9.10 -8.63 -6.80
N LYS A 148 9.80 -7.50 -6.85
CA LYS A 148 10.75 -7.20 -7.92
C LYS A 148 12.01 -8.07 -7.85
N LEU A 149 12.53 -8.29 -6.63
CA LEU A 149 13.73 -9.08 -6.37
C LEU A 149 13.54 -10.54 -6.76
N ILE A 150 12.40 -11.15 -6.43
CA ILE A 150 12.16 -12.58 -6.71
C ILE A 150 11.83 -12.85 -8.18
N LYS A 151 11.34 -11.86 -8.94
CA LYS A 151 10.82 -12.01 -10.30
C LYS A 151 11.75 -12.78 -11.26
N PRO A 152 13.08 -12.53 -11.33
CA PRO A 152 13.98 -13.27 -12.21
C PRO A 152 14.39 -14.66 -11.70
N TYR A 153 14.07 -15.03 -10.44
CA TYR A 153 14.50 -16.29 -9.84
C TYR A 153 13.38 -17.34 -9.81
N THR A 154 13.72 -18.58 -10.18
CA THR A 154 12.87 -19.76 -9.92
C THR A 154 13.06 -20.29 -8.50
N ARG A 155 14.30 -20.21 -7.98
CA ARG A 155 14.67 -20.68 -6.65
C ARG A 155 15.58 -19.62 -6.03
N ILE A 156 15.23 -19.16 -4.84
CA ILE A 156 15.97 -18.09 -4.15
C ILE A 156 16.09 -18.39 -2.66
N ARG A 157 17.27 -18.16 -2.09
CA ARG A 157 17.55 -18.41 -0.67
C ARG A 157 16.96 -17.30 0.19
N ILE A 158 16.26 -17.65 1.26
CA ILE A 158 15.71 -16.69 2.24
C ILE A 158 16.82 -15.83 2.87
N PRO A 159 18.01 -16.37 3.24
CA PRO A 159 19.12 -15.55 3.71
C PRO A 159 19.59 -14.47 2.74
N PHE A 160 19.46 -14.71 1.42
CA PHE A 160 19.82 -13.70 0.42
C PHE A 160 18.78 -12.57 0.40
N ILE A 161 17.49 -12.90 0.42
CA ILE A 161 16.41 -11.92 0.52
C ILE A 161 16.52 -11.10 1.81
N SER A 162 16.83 -11.73 2.94
CA SER A 162 17.02 -11.08 4.24
C SER A 162 18.10 -10.00 4.21
N LYS A 163 19.25 -10.28 3.57
CA LYS A 163 20.32 -9.30 3.40
C LYS A 163 19.91 -8.15 2.51
N GLU A 164 19.24 -8.44 1.39
CA GLU A 164 18.81 -7.42 0.43
C GLU A 164 17.74 -6.48 1.00
N LEU A 165 16.80 -7.01 1.79
CA LEU A 165 15.74 -6.23 2.43
C LEU A 165 16.16 -5.59 3.75
N ASN A 166 17.32 -5.94 4.31
CA ASN A 166 17.77 -5.55 5.64
C ASN A 166 16.77 -5.91 6.76
N VAL A 167 16.21 -7.13 6.70
CA VAL A 167 15.17 -7.62 7.61
C VAL A 167 15.53 -9.04 8.07
N PRO A 168 15.27 -9.43 9.34
CA PRO A 168 15.55 -10.78 9.83
C PRO A 168 14.88 -11.88 8.99
N GLU A 169 15.55 -13.02 8.82
CA GLU A 169 15.04 -14.16 8.04
C GLU A 169 13.62 -14.58 8.46
N LYS A 170 13.31 -14.53 9.76
CA LYS A 170 12.00 -14.87 10.32
C LYS A 170 10.90 -13.94 9.78
N ASP A 171 11.16 -12.65 9.72
CA ASP A 171 10.18 -11.66 9.27
C ASP A 171 10.02 -11.71 7.74
N VAL A 172 11.10 -12.04 7.02
CA VAL A 172 11.05 -12.33 5.58
C VAL A 172 10.17 -13.55 5.30
N GLU A 173 10.31 -14.62 6.09
CA GLU A 173 9.49 -15.81 5.96
C GLU A 173 8.01 -15.49 6.22
N GLN A 174 7.68 -14.75 7.28
CA GLN A 174 6.32 -14.29 7.56
C GLN A 174 5.75 -13.44 6.41
N LEU A 175 6.56 -12.54 5.86
CA LEU A 175 6.17 -11.73 4.71
C LEU A 175 5.89 -12.62 3.48
N LEU A 176 6.77 -13.57 3.17
CA LEU A 176 6.57 -14.53 2.08
C LEU A 176 5.28 -15.35 2.27
N VAL A 177 5.01 -15.84 3.49
CA VAL A 177 3.77 -16.57 3.82
C VAL A 177 2.55 -15.69 3.51
N SER A 178 2.52 -14.44 3.98
CA SER A 178 1.41 -13.53 3.72
C SER A 178 1.18 -13.31 2.23
N LEU A 179 2.25 -13.08 1.45
CA LEU A 179 2.15 -12.84 0.01
C LEU A 179 1.75 -14.07 -0.80
N ILE A 180 2.09 -15.28 -0.34
CA ILE A 180 1.61 -16.53 -0.95
C ILE A 180 0.12 -16.71 -0.66
N LEU A 181 -0.32 -16.48 0.57
CA LEU A 181 -1.74 -16.56 0.95
C LEU A 181 -2.60 -15.53 0.21
N ASP A 182 -2.06 -14.33 -0.01
CA ASP A 182 -2.71 -13.26 -0.78
C ASP A 182 -2.65 -13.51 -2.30
N ASN A 183 -2.11 -14.64 -2.76
CA ASN A 183 -1.89 -14.98 -4.18
C ASN A 183 -1.04 -13.94 -4.95
N ARG A 184 -0.23 -13.15 -4.25
CA ARG A 184 0.71 -12.20 -4.88
C ARG A 184 2.00 -12.90 -5.33
N ILE A 185 2.34 -14.02 -4.70
CA ILE A 185 3.48 -14.87 -5.06
C ILE A 185 3.01 -16.29 -5.33
N GLU A 186 3.23 -16.76 -6.55
CA GLU A 186 3.06 -18.18 -6.90
C GLU A 186 4.30 -18.97 -6.52
N GLY A 187 4.27 -19.62 -5.36
CA GLY A 187 5.39 -20.43 -4.89
C GLY A 187 5.12 -21.11 -3.55
N HIS A 188 6.13 -21.81 -3.06
CA HIS A 188 6.12 -22.44 -1.74
C HIS A 188 7.47 -22.26 -1.05
N ILE A 189 7.44 -22.32 0.28
CA ILE A 189 8.61 -22.13 1.13
C ILE A 189 9.12 -23.50 1.55
N ASP A 190 10.36 -23.81 1.22
CA ASP A 190 11.12 -24.92 1.79
C ASP A 190 11.85 -24.42 3.04
N GLN A 191 11.26 -24.67 4.21
CA GLN A 191 11.79 -24.22 5.48
C GLN A 191 13.07 -24.97 5.89
N VAL A 192 13.27 -26.21 5.41
CA VAL A 192 14.46 -27.02 5.73
C VAL A 192 15.67 -26.46 5.00
N ASN A 193 15.54 -26.20 3.70
CA ASN A 193 16.61 -25.66 2.87
C ASN A 193 16.66 -24.12 2.85
N ARG A 194 15.74 -23.46 3.56
CA ARG A 194 15.56 -22.00 3.62
C ARG A 194 15.47 -21.36 2.23
N LEU A 195 14.57 -21.87 1.41
CA LEU A 195 14.46 -21.53 0.01
C LEU A 195 13.00 -21.21 -0.36
N LEU A 196 12.80 -20.17 -1.16
CA LEU A 196 11.55 -19.93 -1.86
C LEU A 196 11.64 -20.56 -3.25
N GLU A 197 10.70 -21.46 -3.55
CA GLU A 197 10.56 -22.08 -4.86
C GLU A 197 9.33 -21.53 -5.57
N ARG A 198 9.58 -20.85 -6.69
CA ARG A 198 8.56 -20.29 -7.58
C ARG A 198 8.31 -21.26 -8.71
N GLY A 199 7.04 -21.52 -8.99
CA GLY A 199 6.69 -22.46 -10.05
C GLY A 199 5.26 -22.93 -9.95
N ASP A 200 4.63 -23.05 -11.11
CA ASP A 200 3.26 -23.48 -11.23
C ASP A 200 3.18 -25.01 -11.14
N ARG A 201 2.98 -25.55 -9.93
CA ARG A 201 2.60 -26.98 -9.75
C ARG A 201 1.28 -27.29 -10.49
N SER A 202 0.49 -26.29 -10.89
CA SER A 202 -0.81 -26.48 -11.54
C SER A 202 -0.74 -26.94 -13.00
N LYS A 203 0.44 -26.90 -13.65
CA LYS A 203 0.60 -27.37 -15.04
C LYS A 203 0.17 -28.83 -15.24
N GLY A 204 0.24 -29.67 -14.20
CA GLY A 204 -0.38 -31.01 -14.20
C GLY A 204 -1.82 -30.99 -13.67
N MET A 205 -2.09 -30.22 -12.62
CA MET A 205 -3.35 -30.24 -11.87
C MET A 205 -4.57 -29.85 -12.69
N LYS A 206 -4.47 -28.94 -13.66
CA LYS A 206 -5.61 -28.50 -14.51
C LYS A 206 -6.21 -29.66 -15.32
N LYS A 207 -5.36 -30.59 -15.80
CA LYS A 207 -5.80 -31.79 -16.50
C LYS A 207 -6.53 -32.74 -15.55
N TYR A 208 -5.96 -32.96 -14.36
CA TYR A 208 -6.56 -33.85 -13.36
C TYR A 208 -7.88 -33.30 -12.82
N THR A 209 -8.00 -31.99 -12.58
CA THR A 209 -9.26 -31.38 -12.13
C THR A 209 -10.34 -31.43 -13.20
N ALA A 210 -10.00 -31.30 -14.48
CA ALA A 210 -10.95 -31.49 -15.58
C ALA A 210 -11.45 -32.95 -15.66
N ILE A 211 -10.55 -33.92 -15.51
CA ILE A 211 -10.90 -35.35 -15.50
C ILE A 211 -11.77 -35.70 -14.29
N ASP A 212 -11.45 -35.15 -13.11
CA ASP A 212 -12.22 -35.39 -11.89
C ASP A 212 -13.64 -34.80 -11.99
N LYS A 213 -13.78 -33.59 -12.55
CA LYS A 213 -15.08 -33.00 -12.89
C LYS A 213 -15.87 -33.86 -13.87
N TRP A 214 -15.20 -34.40 -14.89
CA TRP A 214 -15.87 -35.28 -15.84
C TRP A 214 -16.35 -36.57 -15.18
N ASN A 215 -15.50 -37.20 -14.35
CA ASN A 215 -15.83 -38.42 -13.61
C ASN A 215 -17.01 -38.22 -12.65
N THR A 216 -17.06 -37.11 -11.93
CA THR A 216 -18.18 -36.78 -11.03
C THR A 216 -19.50 -36.57 -11.80
N GLN A 217 -19.46 -35.91 -12.96
CA GLN A 217 -20.64 -35.77 -13.83
C GLN A 217 -21.08 -37.12 -14.44
N LEU A 218 -20.14 -37.99 -14.81
CA LEU A 218 -20.45 -39.31 -15.33
C LEU A 218 -21.12 -40.20 -14.27
N ARG A 219 -20.65 -40.13 -13.02
CA ARG A 219 -21.25 -40.83 -11.88
C ARG A 219 -22.67 -40.34 -11.57
N SER A 220 -22.90 -39.03 -11.58
CA SER A 220 -24.25 -38.48 -11.35
C SER A 220 -25.23 -38.91 -12.45
N LEU A 221 -24.77 -38.93 -13.71
CA LEU A 221 -25.57 -39.37 -14.86
C LEU A 221 -25.88 -40.87 -14.79
N TYR A 222 -24.90 -41.70 -14.43
CA TYR A 222 -25.10 -43.13 -14.19
C TYR A 222 -26.14 -43.39 -13.09
N GLN A 223 -26.04 -42.71 -11.95
CA GLN A 223 -27.03 -42.83 -10.86
C GLN A 223 -28.43 -42.40 -11.32
N ALA A 224 -28.55 -41.30 -12.07
CA ALA A 224 -29.83 -40.82 -12.59
C ALA A 224 -30.48 -41.81 -13.58
N VAL A 225 -29.68 -42.47 -14.42
CA VAL A 225 -30.17 -43.50 -15.35
C VAL A 225 -30.55 -44.78 -14.60
N SER A 226 -29.70 -45.25 -13.67
CA SER A 226 -29.98 -46.44 -12.86
C SER A 226 -31.28 -46.32 -12.07
N ASN A 227 -31.56 -45.13 -11.51
CA ASN A 227 -32.78 -44.85 -10.76
C ASN A 227 -34.04 -44.76 -11.63
N ARG A 228 -33.93 -44.61 -12.95
CA ARG A 228 -35.07 -44.61 -13.89
C ARG A 228 -35.37 -45.98 -14.47
N VAL A 229 -34.38 -46.87 -14.47
CA VAL A 229 -34.48 -48.23 -15.01
C VAL A 229 -34.89 -49.24 -13.92
N SER A 230 -34.75 -48.87 -12.65
CA SER A 230 -35.32 -49.56 -11.49
C SER A 230 -36.73 -49.06 -11.20
#